data_AF-A0A3C2AR36-F1
#
_entry.id   AF-A0A3C2AR36-F1
#
_cell.length_a   1.000
_cell.length_b   1.000
_cell.length_c   1.000
_cell.angle_alpha   90.00
_cell.angle_beta   90.00
_cell.angle_gamma   90.00
#
_symmetry.space_group_name_H-M   'P 1'
#
loop_
_entity.id
_entity.type
_entity.pdbx_description
1 polymer ?
#
loop_
_entity_poly.entity_id
_entity_poly.type
_entity_poly.pdbx_seq_one_letter_code
_entity_poly.pdbx_strand_id
1 'polypeptide(L)'
;EEASTESALEETPESEEAPTQQEIFAPAAEKKSLNDRLAGNVLKFGLNDRIGFVNDLFNGSQEDFNRTVSQLNTLGSLSEAMEFIETHISGEYGWDQKEEMAARFIAAVEQKFN
;
A
#
# COMPACT_ATOMS: atom_id res chain seq x y z
N GLU A 1 -50.88 -37.95 -19.23
CA GLU A 1 -51.37 -38.98 -18.30
C GLU A 1 -50.17 -39.56 -17.57
N GLU A 2 -50.07 -39.65 -16.24
CA GLU A 2 -51.01 -39.48 -15.13
C GLU A 2 -50.19 -38.88 -13.96
N ALA A 3 -50.53 -37.71 -13.43
CA ALA A 3 -51.52 -37.42 -12.39
C ALA A 3 -50.99 -37.61 -10.96
N SER A 4 -51.13 -36.52 -10.19
CA SER A 4 -51.36 -36.50 -8.73
C SER A 4 -50.14 -36.82 -7.83
N THR A 5 -49.84 -36.12 -6.74
CA THR A 5 -50.70 -35.26 -5.90
C THR A 5 -49.82 -34.41 -4.98
N GLU A 6 -50.33 -33.21 -4.75
CA GLU A 6 -49.98 -32.22 -3.73
C GLU A 6 -50.36 -32.68 -2.31
N SER A 7 -49.93 -31.90 -1.31
CA SER A 7 -50.31 -31.90 0.13
C SER A 7 -49.63 -32.93 1.04
N ALA A 8 -49.23 -32.62 2.26
CA ALA A 8 -49.22 -31.38 3.05
C ALA A 8 -48.60 -31.71 4.43
N LEU A 9 -48.21 -30.66 5.15
CA LEU A 9 -48.03 -30.57 6.61
C LEU A 9 -46.90 -31.42 7.22
N GLU A 10 -45.94 -30.78 7.88
CA GLU A 10 -46.08 -30.54 9.32
C GLU A 10 -44.97 -29.60 9.81
N GLU A 11 -45.42 -28.54 10.46
CA GLU A 11 -44.65 -27.61 11.28
C GLU A 11 -44.50 -28.23 12.67
N THR A 12 -43.32 -28.13 13.30
CA THR A 12 -43.05 -28.15 14.77
C THR A 12 -41.57 -28.47 15.02
N PRO A 13 -41.01 -28.18 16.20
CA PRO A 13 -40.83 -26.85 16.76
C PRO A 13 -39.35 -26.60 17.12
N GLU A 14 -39.08 -25.34 17.45
CA GLU A 14 -37.93 -24.81 18.16
C GLU A 14 -37.33 -25.81 19.19
N SER A 15 -36.03 -26.10 19.07
CA SER A 15 -35.24 -26.64 20.18
C SER A 15 -33.99 -25.78 20.33
N GLU A 16 -34.08 -24.93 21.35
CA GLU A 16 -33.01 -24.22 22.01
C GLU A 16 -31.90 -25.19 22.42
N GLU A 17 -30.70 -25.00 21.87
CA GLU A 17 -29.46 -25.44 22.52
C GLU A 17 -28.42 -24.34 22.31
N ALA A 18 -28.31 -23.45 23.30
CA ALA A 18 -27.16 -22.58 23.45
C ALA A 18 -25.99 -23.38 24.03
N PRO A 19 -24.82 -23.40 23.38
CA PRO A 19 -23.58 -23.57 24.08
C PRO A 19 -22.92 -22.20 24.25
N THR A 20 -23.12 -21.60 25.44
CA THR A 20 -22.12 -20.71 26.03
C THR A 20 -20.83 -21.49 26.21
N GLN A 21 -19.81 -21.20 25.40
CA GLN A 21 -18.44 -21.50 25.73
C GLN A 21 -17.58 -20.28 25.40
N GLN A 22 -17.33 -19.49 26.46
CA GLN A 22 -16.16 -18.66 26.57
C GLN A 22 -14.92 -19.52 26.28
N GLU A 23 -14.14 -19.14 25.26
CA GLU A 23 -12.69 -19.22 25.18
C GLU A 23 -12.27 -19.27 23.71
N ILE A 24 -12.13 -18.10 23.08
CA ILE A 24 -11.01 -17.90 22.15
C ILE A 24 -10.62 -16.42 22.18
N PHE A 25 -10.06 -15.97 23.31
CA PHE A 25 -9.08 -14.88 23.27
C PHE A 25 -7.81 -15.44 22.59
N ALA A 26 -7.88 -15.68 21.29
CA ALA A 26 -6.68 -15.70 20.48
C ALA A 26 -6.49 -14.26 20.01
N PRO A 27 -5.33 -13.61 20.24
CA PRO A 27 -5.00 -12.47 19.41
C PRO A 27 -5.06 -13.03 17.99
N ALA A 28 -5.92 -12.43 17.15
CA ALA A 28 -5.89 -12.71 15.74
C ALA A 28 -4.43 -12.52 15.34
N ALA A 29 -3.72 -13.63 15.15
CA ALA A 29 -2.42 -13.62 14.53
C ALA A 29 -2.74 -13.04 13.17
N GLU A 30 -2.50 -11.73 13.05
CA GLU A 30 -2.60 -10.98 11.83
C GLU A 30 -1.81 -11.80 10.84
N LYS A 31 -2.53 -12.56 10.02
CA LYS A 31 -1.97 -13.17 8.83
C LYS A 31 -1.62 -11.96 8.00
N LYS A 32 -0.44 -11.39 8.25
CA LYS A 32 0.15 -10.29 7.50
C LYS A 32 -0.03 -10.71 6.07
N SER A 33 -1.06 -10.13 5.44
CA SER A 33 -1.43 -10.47 4.10
C SER A 33 -0.17 -10.28 3.28
N LEU A 34 0.01 -11.02 2.20
CA LEU A 34 1.15 -10.79 1.30
C LEU A 34 1.21 -9.30 0.88
N ASN A 35 0.05 -8.63 0.90
CA ASN A 35 -0.12 -7.19 0.78
C ASN A 35 0.55 -6.36 1.89
N ASP A 36 0.58 -6.82 3.14
CA ASP A 36 1.26 -6.17 4.27
C ASP A 36 2.79 -6.31 4.20
N ARG A 37 3.28 -7.47 3.74
CA ARG A 37 4.71 -7.69 3.46
C ARG A 37 5.21 -6.87 2.26
N LEU A 38 4.34 -6.66 1.27
CA LEU A 38 4.60 -5.79 0.13
C LEU A 38 4.46 -4.30 0.50
N ALA A 39 3.49 -3.96 1.35
CA ALA A 39 3.27 -2.59 1.83
C ALA A 39 4.31 -2.12 2.86
N GLY A 40 5.04 -3.04 3.50
CA GLY A 40 6.17 -2.74 4.38
C GLY A 40 7.40 -2.20 3.65
N ASN A 41 7.61 -2.62 2.40
CA ASN A 41 8.76 -2.21 1.57
C ASN A 41 8.41 -1.13 0.53
N VAL A 42 7.20 -0.58 0.58
CA VAL A 42 6.77 0.45 -0.37
C VAL A 42 7.18 1.82 0.15
N LEU A 43 7.86 2.59 -0.69
CA LEU A 43 8.26 3.96 -0.46
C LEU A 43 7.01 4.81 -0.26
N LYS A 44 6.77 5.20 1.00
CA LYS A 44 5.64 6.01 1.42
C LYS A 44 6.12 7.39 1.82
N PHE A 45 5.59 8.40 1.15
CA PHE A 45 5.78 9.79 1.52
C PHE A 45 4.58 10.29 2.31
N GLY A 46 4.83 11.07 3.36
CA GLY A 46 3.79 11.82 4.04
C GLY A 46 3.11 12.80 3.08
N LEU A 47 1.87 13.20 3.37
CA LEU A 47 1.13 14.13 2.52
C LEU A 47 1.88 15.47 2.35
N ASN A 48 2.44 15.99 3.44
CA ASN A 48 3.21 17.24 3.42
C ASN A 48 4.47 17.11 2.56
N ASP A 49 5.23 16.04 2.74
CA ASP A 49 6.43 15.76 1.95
C ASP A 49 6.09 15.58 0.47
N ARG A 50 5.04 14.82 0.17
CA ARG A 50 4.56 14.63 -1.21
C ARG A 50 4.22 15.97 -1.86
N ILE A 51 3.45 16.83 -1.20
CA ILE A 51 3.07 18.13 -1.77
C ILE A 51 4.31 19.01 -1.98
N GLY A 52 5.25 18.99 -1.02
CA GLY A 52 6.52 19.70 -1.12
C GLY A 52 7.34 19.23 -2.31
N PHE A 53 7.59 17.93 -2.43
CA PHE A 53 8.36 17.36 -3.54
C PHE A 53 7.69 17.59 -4.88
N VAL A 54 6.37 17.42 -4.98
CA VAL A 54 5.67 17.66 -6.24
C VAL A 54 5.86 19.11 -6.70
N ASN A 55 5.66 20.09 -5.83
CA ASN A 55 5.80 21.51 -6.20
C ASN A 55 7.25 21.90 -6.45
N ASP A 56 8.15 21.53 -5.54
CA ASP A 56 9.53 21.99 -5.57
C ASP A 56 10.34 21.17 -6.58
N LEU A 57 10.30 19.85 -6.50
CA LEU A 57 11.14 18.97 -7.33
C LEU A 57 10.55 18.62 -8.68
N PHE A 58 9.21 18.62 -8.82
CA PHE A 58 8.52 18.21 -10.05
C PHE A 58 7.71 19.35 -10.69
N ASN A 59 7.93 20.61 -10.30
CA ASN A 59 7.22 21.79 -10.86
C ASN A 59 5.68 21.70 -10.77
N GLY A 60 5.16 21.00 -9.76
CA GLY A 60 3.73 20.74 -9.59
C GLY A 60 3.23 19.49 -10.32
N SER A 61 4.09 18.77 -11.04
CA SER A 61 3.71 17.55 -11.74
C SER A 61 3.59 16.35 -10.79
N GLN A 62 2.36 16.12 -10.34
CA GLN A 62 2.04 14.97 -9.52
C GLN A 62 2.19 13.65 -10.31
N GLU A 63 1.99 13.66 -11.62
CA GLU A 63 2.14 12.46 -12.47
C GLU A 63 3.58 11.96 -12.47
N ASP A 64 4.55 12.85 -12.71
CA ASP A 64 5.97 12.53 -12.71
C ASP A 64 6.47 12.06 -11.35
N PHE A 65 5.98 12.67 -10.28
CA PHE A 65 6.25 12.21 -8.93
C PHE A 65 5.75 10.78 -8.73
N ASN A 66 4.48 10.48 -9.05
CA ASN A 66 3.94 9.13 -8.85
C ASN A 66 4.64 8.09 -9.74
N ARG A 67 5.06 8.48 -10.94
CA ARG A 67 5.84 7.62 -11.86
C ARG A 67 7.23 7.33 -11.29
N THR A 68 7.93 8.35 -10.82
CA THR A 68 9.22 8.24 -10.14
C THR A 68 9.13 7.34 -8.91
N VAL A 69 8.15 7.59 -8.04
CA VAL A 69 7.92 6.78 -6.84
C VAL A 69 7.57 5.34 -7.19
N SER A 70 6.78 5.11 -8.24
CA SER A 70 6.48 3.76 -8.71
C SER A 70 7.74 3.05 -9.22
N GLN A 71 8.61 3.74 -9.96
CA GLN A 71 9.91 3.20 -10.38
C GLN A 71 10.79 2.87 -9.18
N LEU A 72 10.98 3.81 -8.25
CA LEU A 72 11.73 3.59 -7.01
C LEU A 72 11.17 2.44 -6.17
N ASN A 73 9.87 2.16 -6.29
CA ASN A 73 9.25 0.99 -5.67
C ASN A 73 9.59 -0.33 -6.36
N THR A 74 9.75 -0.32 -7.68
CA THR A 74 10.19 -1.49 -8.46
C THR A 74 11.68 -1.77 -8.35
N LEU A 75 12.50 -0.74 -8.05
CA LEU A 75 13.93 -0.92 -7.83
C LEU A 75 14.21 -1.70 -6.55
N GLY A 76 15.21 -2.57 -6.62
CA GLY A 76 15.61 -3.47 -5.52
C GLY A 76 16.77 -2.96 -4.68
N SER A 77 17.53 -1.97 -5.18
CA SER A 77 18.75 -1.49 -4.54
C SER A 77 18.75 0.03 -4.39
N LEU A 78 19.30 0.52 -3.27
CA LEU A 78 19.48 1.95 -3.05
C LEU A 78 20.36 2.59 -4.13
N SER A 79 21.44 1.92 -4.54
CA SER A 79 22.34 2.43 -5.58
C SER A 79 21.60 2.69 -6.89
N GLU A 80 20.76 1.76 -7.33
CA GLU A 80 19.95 1.92 -8.55
C GLU A 80 18.94 3.07 -8.40
N ALA A 81 18.35 3.21 -7.21
CA ALA A 81 17.41 4.29 -6.92
C ALA A 81 18.10 5.67 -6.95
N MET A 82 19.30 5.80 -6.38
CA MET A 82 20.06 7.05 -6.40
C MET A 82 20.53 7.39 -7.82
N GLU A 83 21.09 6.43 -8.56
CA GLU A 83 21.48 6.67 -9.96
C GLU A 83 20.28 7.07 -10.82
N PHE A 84 19.11 6.47 -10.59
CA PHE A 84 17.89 6.86 -11.29
C PHE A 84 17.50 8.30 -10.98
N ILE A 85 17.55 8.70 -9.71
CA ILE A 85 17.21 10.07 -9.29
C ILE A 85 18.21 11.07 -9.88
N GLU A 86 19.52 10.85 -9.75
CA GLU A 86 20.53 11.78 -10.29
C GLU A 86 20.50 11.85 -11.83
N THR A 87 20.38 10.71 -12.50
CA THR A 87 20.49 10.66 -13.96
C THR A 87 19.20 11.04 -14.67
N HIS A 88 18.05 10.55 -14.18
CA HIS A 88 16.76 10.73 -14.87
C HIS A 88 15.91 11.86 -14.29
N ILE A 89 16.05 12.22 -13.02
CA ILE A 89 15.15 13.20 -12.38
C ILE A 89 15.87 14.52 -12.13
N SER A 90 17.02 14.49 -11.46
CA SER A 90 17.82 15.66 -11.13
C SER A 90 18.20 16.45 -12.38
N GLY A 91 18.64 15.75 -13.44
CA GLY A 91 19.00 16.37 -14.72
C GLY A 91 17.80 17.01 -15.46
N GLU A 92 16.60 16.43 -15.37
CA GLU A 92 15.41 16.96 -16.06
C GLU A 92 14.77 18.14 -15.32
N TYR A 93 14.77 18.11 -13.99
CA TYR A 93 14.10 19.11 -13.16
C TYR A 93 15.04 20.14 -12.52
N GLY A 94 16.35 20.01 -12.72
CA GLY A 94 17.35 20.94 -12.19
C GLY A 94 17.42 20.93 -10.66
N TRP A 95 17.48 19.75 -10.04
CA TRP A 95 17.51 19.61 -8.58
C TRP A 95 18.76 20.23 -7.93
N ASP A 96 19.78 20.57 -8.72
CA ASP A 96 20.98 21.31 -8.32
C ASP A 96 20.64 22.62 -7.57
N GLN A 97 19.54 23.29 -7.94
CA GLN A 97 19.10 24.51 -7.25
C GLN A 97 18.21 24.25 -6.03
N LYS A 98 17.80 22.99 -5.83
CA LYS A 98 16.82 22.54 -4.82
C LYS A 98 17.39 21.41 -3.97
N GLU A 99 18.68 21.53 -3.66
CA GLU A 99 19.48 20.51 -2.97
C GLU A 99 18.85 20.11 -1.62
N GLU A 100 18.23 21.03 -0.89
CA GLU A 100 17.57 20.74 0.39
C GLU A 100 16.36 19.79 0.21
N MET A 101 15.49 20.06 -0.77
CA MET A 101 14.34 19.19 -1.04
C MET A 101 14.78 17.87 -1.67
N ALA A 102 15.77 17.91 -2.56
CA ALA A 102 16.37 16.72 -3.16
C ALA A 102 16.96 15.81 -2.08
N ALA A 103 17.73 16.36 -1.13
CA ALA A 103 18.31 15.61 -0.02
C ALA A 103 17.23 14.96 0.86
N ARG A 104 16.12 15.65 1.14
CA ARG A 104 14.99 15.05 1.88
C ARG A 104 14.32 13.93 1.11
N PHE A 105 14.18 14.08 -0.21
CA PHE A 105 13.64 13.02 -1.06
C PHE A 105 14.57 11.79 -1.07
N ILE A 106 15.87 12.00 -1.26
CA ILE A 106 16.88 10.93 -1.22
C ILE A 106 16.89 10.24 0.14
N ALA A 107 16.89 10.98 1.25
CA ALA A 107 16.84 10.41 2.59
C ALA A 107 15.62 9.52 2.81
N ALA A 108 14.45 9.91 2.29
CA ALA A 108 13.24 9.07 2.35
C ALA A 108 13.37 7.80 1.50
N VAL A 109 14.07 7.88 0.36
CA VAL A 109 14.40 6.72 -0.48
C VAL A 109 15.37 5.79 0.25
N GLU A 110 16.43 6.31 0.85
CA GLU A 110 17.38 5.56 1.67
C GLU A 110 16.69 4.80 2.80
N GLN A 111 15.75 5.45 3.50
CA GLN A 111 14.96 4.83 4.57
C GLN A 111 14.10 3.64 4.09
N LYS A 112 13.74 3.56 2.81
CA LYS A 112 12.99 2.41 2.27
C LYS A 112 13.89 1.21 1.99
N PHE A 113 15.19 1.42 1.75
CA PHE A 113 16.14 0.35 1.41
C PHE A 113 17.00 -0.10 2.60
N ASN A 114 16.90 0.57 3.75
CA ASN A 114 17.63 0.27 4.98
C ASN A 114 16.77 -0.52 5.98
#